data_AF-A0A5C8B5M3-F1
#
_entry.id   AF-A0A5C8B5M3-F1
#
_cell.length_a   1.000
_cell.length_b   1.000
_cell.length_c   1.000
_cell.angle_alpha   90.00
_cell.angle_beta   90.00
_cell.angle_gamma   90.00
#
_symmetry.space_group_name_H-M   'P 1'
#
loop_
_entity.id
_entity.type
_entity.pdbx_description
1 polymer ?
#
loop_
_entity_poly.entity_id
_entity_poly.type
_entity_poly.pdbx_seq_one_letter_code
_entity_poly.pdbx_strand_id
1 'polypeptide(L)'
;MAQYQNVVGWAQSRSGHYTSAAITEFLSTTEADAFLVAYAMKYREVKIVTKESSNPNMKNRIKLPEPCDAFGIQYCNLITMFREINERF
;
A
#
# COMPACT_ATOMS: atom_id res chain seq x y z
N MET A 1 -9.20 -13.31 -3.52
CA MET A 1 -9.22 -12.75 -4.88
C MET A 1 -10.05 -11.47 -4.96
N ALA A 2 -11.22 -11.37 -4.32
CA ALA A 2 -12.04 -10.15 -4.32
C ALA A 2 -11.30 -8.88 -3.86
N GLN A 3 -10.46 -8.96 -2.82
CA GLN A 3 -9.69 -7.82 -2.33
C GLN A 3 -8.66 -7.34 -3.37
N TYR A 4 -8.00 -8.26 -4.07
CA TYR A 4 -7.04 -7.89 -5.12
C TYR A 4 -7.73 -7.20 -6.29
N GLN A 5 -8.94 -7.65 -6.67
CA GLN A 5 -9.76 -6.95 -7.67
C GLN A 5 -10.11 -5.53 -7.24
N ASN A 6 -10.41 -5.31 -5.95
CA ASN A 6 -10.64 -3.96 -5.43
C ASN A 6 -9.38 -3.09 -5.52
N VAL A 7 -8.20 -3.63 -5.19
CA VAL A 7 -6.92 -2.93 -5.33
C VAL A 7 -6.64 -2.54 -6.78
N VAL A 8 -6.85 -3.47 -7.73
CA VAL A 8 -6.74 -3.21 -9.17
C VAL A 8 -7.70 -2.11 -9.61
N GLY A 9 -8.98 -2.22 -9.23
CA GLY A 9 -10.00 -1.23 -9.57
C GLY A 9 -9.67 0.16 -9.01
N TRP A 10 -9.18 0.23 -7.78
CA TRP A 10 -8.71 1.49 -7.19
C TRP A 10 -7.52 2.07 -7.97
N ALA A 11 -6.49 1.27 -8.26
CA ALA A 11 -5.31 1.75 -9.00
C ALA A 11 -5.70 2.29 -10.39
N GLN A 12 -6.58 1.58 -11.11
CA GLN A 12 -7.09 2.01 -12.42
C GLN A 12 -7.94 3.28 -12.33
N SER A 13 -8.75 3.44 -11.28
CA SER A 13 -9.54 4.66 -11.04
C SER A 13 -8.67 5.92 -10.86
N ARG A 14 -7.38 5.75 -10.56
CA ARG A 14 -6.40 6.82 -10.37
C ARG A 14 -5.60 7.15 -11.64
N SER A 15 -6.02 6.67 -12.81
CA SER A 15 -5.37 6.96 -14.11
C SER A 15 -5.34 8.44 -14.50
N GLY A 16 -6.20 9.29 -13.93
CA GLY A 16 -6.12 10.76 -14.08
C GLY A 16 -5.01 11.41 -13.23
N HIS A 17 -4.42 10.68 -12.29
CA HIS A 17 -3.37 11.17 -11.38
C HIS A 17 -2.02 10.48 -11.64
N TYR A 18 -1.99 9.14 -11.62
CA TYR A 18 -0.79 8.35 -11.86
C TYR A 18 -0.57 8.10 -13.35
N THR A 19 0.69 7.98 -13.75
CA THR A 19 1.04 7.54 -15.11
C THR A 19 0.65 6.07 -15.31
N SER A 20 0.39 5.67 -16.55
CA SER A 20 0.12 4.27 -16.87
C SER A 20 1.27 3.36 -16.44
N ALA A 21 2.51 3.81 -16.58
CA ALA A 21 3.70 3.07 -16.12
C ALA A 21 3.67 2.82 -14.61
N ALA A 22 3.29 3.82 -13.80
CA ALA A 22 3.19 3.67 -12.35
C ALA A 22 2.10 2.66 -11.95
N ILE A 23 0.96 2.67 -12.64
CA ILE A 23 -0.13 1.72 -12.40
C ILE A 23 0.31 0.31 -12.81
N THR A 24 0.96 0.16 -13.96
CA THR A 24 1.47 -1.13 -14.43
C THR A 24 2.54 -1.70 -13.49
N GLU A 25 3.46 -0.87 -13.02
CA GLU A 25 4.49 -1.26 -12.05
C GLU A 25 3.85 -1.75 -10.75
N PHE A 26 2.96 -0.94 -10.15
CA PHE A 26 2.28 -1.31 -8.91
C PHE A 26 1.47 -2.62 -8.99
N LEU A 27 0.89 -2.90 -10.17
CA LEU A 27 0.12 -4.14 -10.42
C LEU A 27 0.96 -5.28 -11.00
N SER A 28 2.27 -5.08 -11.17
CA SER A 28 3.19 -6.09 -11.69
C SER A 28 3.23 -7.31 -10.77
N THR A 29 3.35 -8.51 -11.34
CA THR A 29 3.51 -9.74 -10.56
C THR A 29 4.85 -9.82 -9.83
N THR A 30 5.81 -8.95 -10.18
CA THR A 30 7.10 -8.82 -9.50
C THR A 30 7.06 -7.86 -8.32
N GLU A 31 6.02 -7.02 -8.23
CA GLU A 31 5.83 -6.09 -7.11
C GLU A 31 4.90 -6.70 -6.06
N ALA A 32 5.30 -6.59 -4.80
CA ALA A 32 4.53 -7.16 -3.69
C ALA A 32 3.39 -6.25 -3.23
N ASP A 33 3.47 -4.94 -3.51
CA ASP A 33 2.65 -3.92 -2.86
C ASP A 33 1.15 -4.15 -3.03
N ALA A 34 0.67 -4.38 -4.27
CA ALA A 34 -0.74 -4.65 -4.53
C ALA A 34 -1.24 -5.92 -3.79
N PHE A 35 -0.40 -6.94 -3.67
CA PHE A 35 -0.73 -8.16 -2.94
C PHE A 35 -0.78 -7.92 -1.43
N LEU A 36 0.20 -7.18 -0.87
CA LEU A 36 0.23 -6.83 0.56
C LEU A 36 -1.00 -6.03 0.97
N VAL A 37 -1.40 -5.04 0.16
CA VAL A 37 -2.64 -4.27 0.36
C VAL A 37 -3.85 -5.20 0.35
N ALA A 38 -3.98 -6.04 -0.67
CA ALA A 38 -5.12 -6.96 -0.76
C ALA A 38 -5.20 -7.95 0.42
N TYR A 39 -4.05 -8.39 0.92
CA TYR A 39 -3.95 -9.27 2.09
C TYR A 39 -4.42 -8.54 3.35
N ALA A 40 -3.90 -7.34 3.63
CA ALA A 40 -4.28 -6.54 4.78
C ALA A 40 -5.75 -6.04 4.73
N MET A 41 -6.31 -5.85 3.53
CA MET A 41 -7.74 -5.60 3.36
C MET A 41 -8.60 -6.78 3.81
N LYS A 42 -8.11 -8.01 3.63
CA LYS A 42 -8.82 -9.24 4.03
C LYS A 42 -8.72 -9.48 5.53
N TYR A 43 -7.56 -9.24 6.12
CA TYR A 43 -7.24 -9.47 7.53
C TYR A 43 -7.01 -8.13 8.22
N ARG A 44 -8.09 -7.52 8.74
CA ARG A 44 -8.05 -6.14 9.26
C ARG A 44 -7.21 -5.97 10.52
N GLU A 45 -6.84 -7.06 11.18
CA GLU A 45 -5.89 -7.12 12.28
C GLU A 45 -4.41 -6.96 11.83
N VAL A 46 -4.13 -7.05 10.52
CA VAL A 46 -2.78 -6.94 9.97
C VAL A 46 -2.42 -5.47 9.78
N LYS A 47 -1.23 -5.11 10.29
CA LYS A 47 -0.60 -3.82 10.07
C LYS A 47 0.58 -3.97 9.11
N ILE A 48 0.65 -3.13 8.09
CA ILE A 48 1.76 -3.12 7.14
C ILE A 48 2.91 -2.28 7.71
N VAL A 49 4.13 -2.82 7.72
CA VAL A 49 5.32 -2.07 8.11
C VAL A 49 6.08 -1.67 6.85
N THR A 50 6.32 -0.38 6.66
CA THR A 50 7.00 0.14 5.46
C THR A 50 8.01 1.24 5.80
N LYS A 51 9.05 1.36 4.97
CA LYS A 51 9.99 2.49 5.02
C LYS A 51 9.53 3.67 4.17
N GLU A 52 8.46 3.50 3.39
CA GLU A 52 7.94 4.56 2.55
C GLU A 52 7.18 5.61 3.38
N SER A 53 7.34 6.87 3.01
CA SER A 53 6.47 7.96 3.46
C SER A 53 5.52 8.34 2.34
N SER A 54 4.25 8.60 2.69
CA SER A 54 3.22 9.07 1.76
C SER A 54 3.73 10.25 0.94
N ASN A 55 3.37 10.27 -0.34
CA ASN A 55 3.57 11.40 -1.22
C ASN A 55 2.42 11.43 -2.24
N PRO A 56 1.27 12.00 -1.86
CA PRO A 56 0.05 11.94 -2.67
C PRO A 56 0.11 12.81 -3.93
N ASN A 57 1.17 13.62 -4.09
CA ASN A 57 1.40 14.43 -5.28
C ASN A 57 2.31 13.71 -6.30
N MET A 58 2.90 12.58 -5.92
CA MET A 58 3.76 11.78 -6.80
C MET A 58 2.92 11.09 -7.87
N LYS A 59 3.29 11.27 -9.15
CA LYS A 59 2.53 10.70 -10.28
C LYS A 59 3.20 9.48 -10.93
N ASN A 60 4.51 9.32 -10.74
CA ASN A 60 5.32 8.32 -11.43
C ASN A 60 5.48 7.01 -10.66
N ARG A 61 4.98 6.90 -9.43
CA ARG A 61 4.98 5.68 -8.62
C ARG A 61 3.82 5.73 -7.63
N ILE A 62 3.18 4.59 -7.40
CA ILE A 62 2.19 4.44 -6.32
C ILE A 62 2.95 3.93 -5.10
N LYS A 63 3.05 4.77 -4.07
CA LYS A 63 3.67 4.35 -2.80
C LYS A 63 2.68 3.57 -1.96
N LEU A 64 3.17 2.62 -1.16
CA LEU A 64 2.36 1.73 -0.33
C LEU A 64 1.40 2.44 0.66
N PRO A 65 1.75 3.59 1.26
CA PRO A 65 0.81 4.35 2.09
C PRO A 65 -0.46 4.79 1.36
N GLU A 66 -0.40 5.11 0.07
CA GLU A 66 -1.53 5.67 -0.70
C GLU A 66 -2.73 4.70 -0.81
N PRO A 67 -2.56 3.43 -1.23
CA PRO A 67 -3.64 2.46 -1.16
C PRO A 67 -4.01 2.11 0.29
N CYS A 68 -3.06 2.13 1.23
CA CYS A 68 -3.39 1.86 2.63
C CYS A 68 -4.38 2.89 3.19
N ASP A 69 -4.12 4.18 2.96
CA ASP A 69 -5.01 5.28 3.34
C ASP A 69 -6.38 5.14 2.66
N ALA A 70 -6.40 4.81 1.36
CA ALA A 70 -7.64 4.67 0.61
C ALA A 70 -8.54 3.52 1.09
N PHE A 71 -7.96 2.44 1.61
CA PHE A 71 -8.68 1.26 2.08
C PHE A 71 -8.81 1.17 3.60
N GLY A 72 -8.31 2.18 4.34
CA GLY A 72 -8.31 2.20 5.80
C GLY A 72 -7.47 1.07 6.41
N ILE A 73 -6.35 0.73 5.77
CA ILE A 73 -5.40 -0.27 6.24
C ILE A 73 -4.41 0.41 7.18
N GLN A 74 -4.16 -0.20 8.34
CA GLN A 74 -3.15 0.30 9.25
C GLN A 74 -1.75 0.05 8.69
N TYR A 75 -0.91 1.07 8.73
CA TYR A 75 0.51 0.94 8.44
C TYR A 75 1.34 1.79 9.40
N CYS A 76 2.61 1.43 9.57
CA CYS A 76 3.55 2.21 10.36
C CYS A 76 4.98 2.07 9.82
N ASN A 77 5.87 2.93 10.32
CA ASN A 77 7.30 2.77 10.07
C ASN A 77 7.92 1.77 11.07
N LEU A 78 9.15 1.33 10.77
CA LEU A 78 9.88 0.35 11.60
C LEU A 78 10.05 0.80 13.06
N ILE A 79 10.35 2.07 13.29
CA ILE A 79 10.58 2.59 14.64
C ILE A 79 9.28 2.58 15.45
N THR A 80 8.16 2.94 14.82
CA THR A 80 6.85 2.84 15.44
C THR A 80 6.52 1.38 15.76
N MET A 81 6.76 0.44 14.83
CA MET A 81 6.55 -0.98 15.09
C MET A 81 7.36 -1.47 16.30
N PHE A 82 8.66 -1.16 16.39
CA PHE A 82 9.48 -1.56 17.54
C PHE A 82 8.93 -1.02 18.87
N ARG A 83 8.48 0.23 18.89
CA ARG A 83 7.85 0.84 20.08
C ARG A 83 6.56 0.13 20.47
N GLU A 84 5.73 -0.25 19.49
CA GLU A 84 4.46 -0.96 19.72
C GLU A 84 4.68 -2.36 20.32
N ILE A 85 5.76 -3.05 19.96
CA ILE A 85 6.12 -4.37 20.53
C ILE A 85 6.98 -4.27 21.79
N ASN A 86 7.16 -3.07 22.35
CA ASN A 86 7.97 -2.79 23.54
C ASN A 86 9.44 -3.23 23.44
N GLU A 87 10.00 -3.27 22.23
CA GLU A 87 11.43 -3.51 22.04
C GLU A 87 12.25 -2.33 22.59
N ARG A 88 13.32 -2.64 23.32
CA ARG A 88 14.24 -1.66 23.92
C ARG A 88 15.65 -1.94 23.39
N PHE A 89 16.27 -0.91 22.82
CA PHE A 89 17.66 -0.93 22.35
C PHE A 89 18.57 -0.17 23.32
#